data_AF-A0A3D6C054-F1
#
_entry.id   AF-A0A3D6C054-F1
#
_cell.length_a   1.000
_cell.length_b   1.000
_cell.length_c   1.000
_cell.angle_alpha   90.00
_cell.angle_beta   90.00
_cell.angle_gamma   90.00
#
_symmetry.space_group_name_H-M   'P 1'
#
loop_
_entity.id
_entity.type
_entity.pdbx_description
1 polymer ?
#
loop_
_entity_poly.entity_id
_entity_poly.type
_entity_poly.pdbx_seq_one_letter_code
_entity_poly.pdbx_strand_id
1 'polypeptide(L)' 'MNTNDRPFEVKKTFGLSVLLKLTRKSIDGVEISEANGKYVSNLNLDEMNRAVTTTMEAHNINLKVG' A
#
# COMPACT_ATOMS: atom_id res chain seq x y z
N MET A 1 -22.08 -3.59 7.52
CA MET A 1 -21.04 -4.16 6.64
C MET A 1 -19.76 -3.40 6.95
N ASN A 2 -18.75 -4.06 7.53
CA ASN A 2 -17.48 -3.42 7.82
C ASN A 2 -16.81 -3.03 6.49
N THR A 3 -16.44 -1.77 6.35
CA THR A 3 -15.69 -1.25 5.20
C THR A 3 -14.30 -1.89 5.07
N ASN A 4 -13.84 -2.59 6.11
CA ASN A 4 -12.49 -3.16 6.22
C ASN A 4 -12.34 -4.55 5.60
N ASP A 5 -13.42 -5.17 5.10
CA ASP A 5 -13.33 -6.46 4.38
C ASP A 5 -13.12 -6.27 2.88
N ARG A 6 -13.10 -5.03 2.38
CA ARG A 6 -12.93 -4.76 0.94
C ARG A 6 -11.45 -4.69 0.56
N PRO A 7 -11.07 -5.25 -0.60
CA PRO A 7 -9.74 -5.07 -1.16
C PRO A 7 -9.37 -3.59 -1.25
N PHE A 8 -8.12 -3.28 -0.93
CA PHE A 8 -7.58 -1.92 -1.00
C PHE A 8 -7.57 -1.44 -2.45
N GLU A 9 -8.24 -0.31 -2.68
CA GLU A 9 -8.26 0.40 -3.96
C GLU A 9 -7.92 1.87 -3.78
N VAL A 10 -6.96 2.39 -4.56
CA VAL A 10 -6.61 3.81 -4.52
C VAL A 10 -6.23 4.34 -5.90
N LYS A 11 -6.58 5.60 -6.16
CA LYS A 11 -6.16 6.28 -7.39
C LYS A 11 -4.63 6.38 -7.43
N LYS A 12 -4.04 6.14 -8.60
CA LYS A 12 -2.59 6.28 -8.79
C LYS A 12 -2.14 7.73 -8.55
N THR A 13 -1.23 7.91 -7.59
CA THR A 13 -0.52 9.18 -7.36
C THR A 13 0.99 8.94 -7.40
N PHE A 14 1.78 9.97 -7.74
CA PHE A 14 3.22 9.82 -7.93
C PHE A 14 3.93 9.31 -6.68
N GLY A 15 3.72 9.96 -5.52
CA GLY A 15 4.36 9.55 -4.27
C GLY A 15 3.94 8.15 -3.80
N LEU A 16 2.65 7.83 -3.89
CA LEU A 16 2.13 6.54 -3.44
C LEU A 16 2.62 5.38 -4.31
N SER A 17 2.84 5.61 -5.61
CA SER A 17 3.30 4.56 -6.52
C SER A 17 4.67 4.00 -6.15
N VAL A 18 5.56 4.81 -5.56
CA VAL A 18 6.88 4.36 -5.10
C VAL A 18 6.74 3.52 -3.83
N LEU A 19 5.98 4.01 -2.84
CA LEU A 19 5.75 3.30 -1.58
C LEU A 19 5.11 1.93 -1.84
N LEU A 20 4.05 1.86 -2.65
CA LEU A 20 3.38 0.59 -2.97
C LEU A 20 4.30 -0.39 -3.69
N LYS A 21 5.19 0.08 -4.59
CA LYS A 21 6.19 -0.78 -5.23
C LYS A 21 7.21 -1.33 -4.25
N LEU A 22 7.66 -0.52 -3.29
CA LEU A 22 8.55 -0.97 -2.23
C LEU A 22 7.85 -1.99 -1.33
N THR A 23 6.60 -1.72 -0.93
CA THR A 23 5.80 -2.61 -0.10
C THR A 23 5.60 -3.98 -0.74
N ARG A 24 5.19 -4.01 -2.01
CA ARG A 24 5.09 -5.26 -2.79
C ARG A 24 6.39 -6.05 -2.85
N LYS A 25 7.55 -5.38 -2.88
CA LYS A 25 8.86 -6.05 -2.91
C LYS A 25 9.36 -6.50 -1.53
N SER A 26 8.90 -5.84 -0.48
CA SER A 26 9.44 -6.03 0.88
C SER A 26 8.66 -7.06 1.68
N ILE A 27 7.42 -7.36 1.29
CA ILE A 27 6.52 -8.23 2.03
C ILE A 27 6.00 -9.31 1.09
N ASP A 28 6.40 -10.55 1.37
CA ASP A 28 5.95 -11.72 0.62
C ASP A 28 4.43 -11.91 0.74
N GLY A 29 3.79 -12.32 -0.35
CA GLY A 29 2.34 -12.51 -0.43
C GLY A 29 1.52 -11.24 -0.63
N VAL A 30 2.15 -10.06 -0.67
CA VAL A 30 1.47 -8.80 -1.04
C VAL A 30 1.41 -8.66 -2.56
N GLU A 31 0.20 -8.72 -3.10
CA GLU A 31 -0.06 -8.49 -4.51
C GLU A 31 -0.60 -7.07 -4.70
N ILE A 32 0.05 -6.31 -5.58
CA ILE A 32 -0.42 -4.98 -6.00
C ILE A 32 -0.36 -4.94 -7.52
N SER A 33 -1.52 -4.72 -8.12
CA SER A 33 -1.72 -4.59 -9.56
C SER A 33 -2.27 -3.21 -9.92
N GLU A 34 -2.13 -2.83 -11.18
CA GLU A 34 -2.75 -1.60 -11.72
C GLU A 34 -3.94 -1.99 -12.59
N ALA A 35 -5.13 -1.48 -12.25
CA ALA A 35 -6.36 -1.70 -13.00
C ALA A 35 -7.14 -0.39 -13.11
N ASN A 36 -7.54 0.01 -14.31
CA ASN A 36 -8.35 1.21 -14.57
C ASN A 36 -7.80 2.51 -13.93
N GLY A 37 -6.47 2.70 -13.93
CA GLY A 37 -5.82 3.87 -13.33
C GLY A 37 -5.80 3.87 -11.78
N LYS A 38 -6.15 2.76 -11.15
CA LYS A 38 -6.06 2.53 -9.71
C LYS A 38 -5.03 1.45 -9.39
N TYR A 39 -4.51 1.51 -8.17
CA TYR A 39 -3.86 0.36 -7.54
C TYR A 39 -4.92 -0.49 -6.86
N VAL A 40 -4.82 -1.81 -7.07
CA VAL A 40 -5.66 -2.82 -6.42
C VAL A 40 -4.74 -3.81 -5.73
N SER A 41 -5.07 -4.17 -4.49
CA SER A 41 -4.31 -5.16 -3.71
C SER A 41 -5.20 -6.27 -3.17
N ASN A 42 -4.60 -7.44 -2.95
CA ASN A 42 -5.23 -8.54 -2.21
C ASN A 42 -5.44 -8.21 -0.71
N LEU A 43 -4.77 -7.17 -0.20
CA LEU A 43 -4.91 -6.69 1.17
C LEU A 43 -6.11 -5.75 1.31
N ASN A 44 -6.72 -5.70 2.50
CA ASN A 44 -7.63 -4.63 2.88
C ASN A 44 -6.87 -3.35 3.32
N LEU A 45 -7.61 -2.29 3.68
CA LEU A 45 -7.02 -1.01 4.09
C LEU A 45 -6.12 -1.11 5.32
N ASP A 46 -6.52 -1.85 6.36
CA ASP A 46 -5.77 -1.97 7.61
C ASP A 46 -4.50 -2.81 7.42
N GLU A 47 -4.57 -3.84 6.60
CA GLU A 47 -3.43 -4.65 6.18
C GLU A 47 -2.47 -3.85 5.32
N MET A 48 -2.97 -3.07 4.36
CA MET A 48 -2.15 -2.22 3.52
C MET A 48 -1.45 -1.12 4.34
N ASN A 49 -2.16 -0.49 5.28
CA ASN A 49 -1.55 0.50 6.17
C ASN A 49 -0.40 -0.11 6.99
N ARG A 50 -0.61 -1.29 7.58
CA ARG A 50 0.45 -2.02 8.29
C ARG A 50 1.62 -2.35 7.37
N ALA A 51 1.34 -2.88 6.18
CA ALA A 51 2.36 -3.24 5.19
C ALA A 51 3.20 -2.02 4.76
N VAL A 52 2.57 -0.88 4.51
CA VAL A 52 3.24 0.38 4.16
C VAL A 52 4.07 0.90 5.34
N THR A 53 3.53 0.90 6.56
CA THR A 53 4.26 1.32 7.77
C THR A 53 5.51 0.46 7.98
N THR A 54 5.39 -0.87 7.92
CA THR A 54 6.54 -1.78 8.02
C THR A 54 7.58 -1.52 6.93
N THR A 55 7.13 -1.24 5.71
CA THR A 55 8.02 -0.88 4.59
C THR A 55 8.79 0.41 4.89
N MET A 56 8.10 1.43 5.40
CA MET A 56 8.70 2.70 5.74
C MET A 56 9.75 2.56 6.84
N GLU A 57 9.43 1.85 7.91
CA GLU A 57 10.37 1.57 9.02
C GLU A 57 11.61 0.82 8.52
N ALA A 58 11.42 -0.25 7.73
CA ALA A 58 12.53 -1.05 7.18
C ALA A 58 13.47 -0.24 6.27
N HIS A 59 12.96 0.81 5.62
CA HIS A 59 13.74 1.66 4.70
C HIS A 59 14.14 3.00 5.33
N ASN A 60 13.95 3.19 6.65
CA ASN A 60 14.21 4.45 7.36
C ASN A 60 13.50 5.67 6.73
N ILE A 61 12.31 5.44 6.14
CA ILE A 61 11.49 6.49 5.54
C ILE A 61 10.67 7.14 6.67
N ASN A 62 11.01 8.38 7.02
CA ASN A 62 10.24 9.19 7.95
C ASN A 62 9.37 10.18 7.19
N LEU A 63 8.06 9.97 7.19
CA LEU A 63 7.12 10.99 6.72
C LEU A 63 7.05 12.10 7.76
N LYS A 64 7.61 13.27 7.42
CA LYS A 64 7.33 14.49 8.18
C LYS A 64 5.93 14.95 7.79
N VAL A 65 4.98 14.84 8.71
CA VAL A 65 3.70 15.54 8.58
C VAL A 65 4.03 17.02 8.74
N GLY A 66 3.84 17.79 7.66
CA GLY A 66 3.96 19.24 7.64
C GLY A 66 2.63 19.90 7.94
#